data_AF-A0A958FNC4-F1
#
_entry.id   AF-A0A958FNC4-F1
#
_cell.length_a   1.000
_cell.length_b   1.000
_cell.length_c   1.000
_cell.angle_alpha   90.00
_cell.angle_beta   90.00
_cell.angle_gamma   90.00
#
_symmetry.space_group_name_H-M   'P 1'
#
loop_
_entity.id
_entity.type
_entity.pdbx_description
1 polymer ?
#
loop_
_entity_poly.entity_id
_entity_poly.type
_entity_poly.pdbx_seq_one_letter_code
_entity_poly.pdbx_strand_id
1 'polypeptide(L)'
;TGDDNSSVANSIYYRSSGNLSWAMDFQEVWDYPFEDTDVQNAYFNFYNWVTSGGTSNPDWFENVSGNRDESLIYRPYGISKK
;
A
#
# COMPACT_ATOMS: atom_id res chain seq x y z
N THR A 1 14.58 14.10 -2.27
CA THR A 1 15.41 13.33 -1.32
C THR A 1 15.50 14.10 -0.03
N GLY A 2 14.99 13.61 1.10
CA GLY A 2 15.01 14.40 2.34
C GLY A 2 14.02 13.96 3.43
N ASP A 3 13.11 13.05 3.12
CA ASP A 3 12.15 12.55 4.13
C ASP A 3 12.67 11.36 4.93
N ASP A 4 13.92 10.90 4.75
CA ASP A 4 14.46 9.84 5.60
C ASP A 4 14.64 10.34 7.03
N ASN A 5 13.93 9.74 7.99
CA ASN A 5 14.13 10.00 9.41
C ASN A 5 14.59 8.74 10.15
N SER A 6 15.34 7.88 9.45
CA SER A 6 15.99 6.73 10.08
C SER A 6 16.92 7.19 11.21
N SER A 7 16.80 6.54 12.37
CA SER A 7 17.61 6.77 13.56
C SER A 7 18.04 5.44 14.16
N VAL A 8 19.34 5.13 14.02
CA VAL A 8 19.97 3.94 14.63
C VAL A 8 19.82 3.99 16.16
N ALA A 9 19.94 5.18 16.76
CA ALA A 9 19.82 5.37 18.20
C ALA A 9 18.42 5.03 18.73
N ASN A 10 17.39 5.19 17.90
CA ASN A 10 15.99 4.90 18.25
C ASN A 10 15.48 3.59 17.60
N SER A 11 16.34 2.83 16.92
CA SER A 11 15.96 1.64 16.13
C SER A 11 14.85 1.91 15.10
N ILE A 12 14.85 3.10 14.49
CA ILE A 12 13.90 3.52 13.46
C ILE A 12 14.62 3.44 12.11
N TYR A 13 14.07 2.70 11.14
CA TYR A 13 14.67 2.52 9.82
C TYR A 13 13.59 2.65 8.73
N TYR A 14 13.97 3.21 7.58
CA TYR A 14 13.14 3.30 6.36
C TYR A 14 11.79 4.00 6.56
N ARG A 15 11.76 4.99 7.45
CA ARG A 15 10.56 5.72 7.85
C ARG A 15 10.72 7.20 7.65
N SER A 16 9.65 7.84 7.20
CA SER A 16 9.59 9.30 7.18
C SER A 16 9.45 9.90 8.57
N SER A 17 9.62 11.22 8.68
CA SER A 17 9.30 11.97 9.90
C SER A 17 7.83 11.78 10.33
N GLY A 18 6.94 11.46 9.39
CA GLY A 18 5.56 11.04 9.60
C GLY A 18 5.36 9.54 9.84
N ASN A 19 6.43 8.77 10.06
CA ASN A 19 6.42 7.33 10.31
C ASN A 19 5.85 6.48 9.15
N LEU A 20 5.90 6.99 7.92
CA LEU A 20 5.48 6.27 6.72
C LEU A 20 6.63 5.39 6.21
N SER A 21 6.34 4.10 5.99
CA SER A 21 7.28 3.16 5.36
C SER A 21 7.41 3.44 3.86
N TRP A 22 8.60 3.26 3.29
CA TRP A 22 8.83 3.46 1.84
C TRP A 22 8.62 2.24 0.96
N ALA A 23 8.44 1.08 1.57
CA ALA A 23 8.20 -0.17 0.87
C ALA A 23 7.20 -1.02 1.64
N MET A 24 6.44 -1.80 0.90
CA MET A 24 5.59 -2.87 1.41
C MET A 24 6.07 -4.17 0.79
N ASP A 25 6.15 -5.22 1.61
CA ASP A 25 6.49 -6.57 1.17
C ASP A 25 5.24 -7.44 1.32
N PHE A 26 4.91 -8.20 0.27
CA PHE A 26 3.74 -9.05 0.20
C PHE A 26 4.18 -10.49 -0.04
N GLN A 27 3.69 -11.42 0.77
CA GLN A 27 3.88 -12.87 0.54
C GLN A 27 3.03 -13.38 -0.63
N GLU A 28 2.02 -12.60 -1.03
CA GLU A 28 1.07 -12.93 -2.10
C GLU A 28 1.19 -11.93 -3.25
N VAL A 29 0.57 -12.28 -4.39
CA VAL A 29 0.53 -11.39 -5.55
C VAL A 29 -0.38 -10.20 -5.22
N TRP A 30 0.21 -9.02 -5.13
CA TRP A 30 -0.52 -7.77 -5.00
C TRP A 30 -0.75 -7.11 -6.36
N ASP A 31 -2.00 -6.80 -6.68
CA ASP A 31 -2.36 -6.01 -7.86
C ASP A 31 -2.08 -4.52 -7.55
N TYR A 32 -0.99 -3.96 -8.05
CA TYR A 32 -0.61 -2.57 -7.76
C TYR A 32 -1.45 -1.54 -8.56
N PRO A 33 -1.69 -0.33 -8.02
CA PRO A 33 -2.35 0.75 -8.76
C PRO A 33 -1.53 1.23 -9.98
N PHE A 34 -2.15 1.96 -10.90
CA PHE A 34 -1.40 2.69 -11.94
C PHE A 34 -0.36 3.63 -11.32
N GLU A 35 0.75 3.87 -12.04
CA GLU A 35 1.75 4.86 -11.61
C GLU A 35 1.07 6.22 -11.36
N ASP A 36 1.61 6.97 -10.38
CA ASP A 36 1.06 8.26 -9.90
C ASP A 36 -0.33 8.17 -9.24
N THR A 37 -0.89 6.97 -9.07
CA THR A 37 -2.13 6.75 -8.32
C THR A 37 -1.82 6.47 -6.86
N ASP A 38 -2.40 7.27 -5.97
CA ASP A 38 -2.31 7.01 -4.53
C ASP A 38 -3.02 5.70 -4.16
N VAL A 39 -2.34 4.87 -3.36
CA VAL A 39 -2.88 3.60 -2.87
C VAL A 39 -4.19 3.82 -2.11
N GLN A 40 -4.36 4.93 -1.40
CA GLN A 40 -5.61 5.22 -0.69
C GLN A 40 -6.81 5.46 -1.61
N ASN A 41 -6.57 5.89 -2.85
CA ASN A 41 -7.61 6.07 -3.86
C ASN A 41 -7.98 4.73 -4.50
N ALA A 42 -6.97 3.89 -4.74
CA ALA A 42 -7.17 2.56 -5.31
C ALA A 42 -7.74 1.56 -4.29
N TYR A 43 -7.39 1.69 -3.01
CA TYR A 43 -7.75 0.78 -1.92
C TYR A 43 -8.36 1.53 -0.75
N PHE A 44 -9.69 1.44 -0.61
CA PHE A 44 -10.47 2.28 0.30
C PHE A 44 -10.16 2.04 1.78
N ASN A 45 -9.67 0.85 2.13
CA ASN A 45 -9.34 0.47 3.49
C ASN A 45 -7.86 0.67 3.86
N PHE A 46 -7.02 1.06 2.90
CA PHE A 46 -5.58 1.23 3.10
C PHE A 46 -5.27 2.24 4.21
N TYR A 47 -5.94 3.39 4.20
CA TYR A 47 -5.71 4.45 5.20
C TYR A 47 -6.00 3.97 6.64
N ASN A 48 -7.10 3.25 6.85
CA ASN A 48 -7.46 2.70 8.16
C ASN A 48 -6.44 1.65 8.61
N TRP A 49 -5.97 0.81 7.68
CA TRP A 49 -4.92 -0.15 7.96
C TRP A 49 -3.62 0.52 8.39
N VAL A 50 -3.13 1.52 7.64
CA VAL A 50 -1.89 2.26 7.97
C VAL A 50 -2.00 2.95 9.33
N THR A 51 -3.08 3.70 9.55
CA THR A 51 -3.28 4.48 10.79
C THR A 51 -3.51 3.61 12.03
N SER A 52 -4.04 2.39 11.87
CA SER A 52 -4.18 1.42 12.95
C SER A 52 -2.89 0.66 13.29
N GLY A 53 -1.78 0.93 12.57
CA GLY A 53 -0.55 0.16 12.70
C GLY A 53 -0.69 -1.28 12.22
N GLY A 54 -1.58 -1.53 11.25
CA GLY A 54 -1.81 -2.85 10.65
C GLY A 54 -2.76 -3.76 11.42
N THR A 55 -3.51 -3.25 12.39
CA THR A 55 -4.43 -4.04 13.22
C THR A 55 -5.87 -4.07 12.69
N SER A 56 -6.28 -3.03 11.96
CA SER A 56 -7.59 -2.93 11.31
C SER A 56 -7.45 -3.15 9.80
N ASN A 57 -8.44 -3.79 9.17
CA ASN A 57 -8.45 -4.09 7.74
C ASN A 57 -7.17 -4.79 7.23
N PRO A 58 -6.72 -5.91 7.86
CA PRO A 58 -5.50 -6.61 7.44
C PRO A 58 -5.58 -7.17 6.01
N ASP A 59 -6.79 -7.31 5.48
CA ASP A 59 -7.18 -7.79 4.16
C ASP A 59 -7.38 -6.65 3.13
N TRP A 60 -6.95 -5.41 3.45
CA TRP A 60 -7.21 -4.24 2.60
C TRP A 60 -6.75 -4.41 1.14
N PHE A 61 -5.70 -5.20 0.91
CA PHE A 61 -5.08 -5.41 -0.40
C PHE A 61 -5.81 -6.48 -1.25
N GLU A 62 -6.72 -7.25 -0.65
CA GLU A 62 -7.42 -8.34 -1.31
C GLU A 62 -8.42 -7.86 -2.36
N ASN A 63 -8.62 -8.68 -3.40
CA ASN A 63 -9.63 -8.45 -4.44
C ASN A 63 -11.03 -8.86 -3.96
N VAL A 64 -11.57 -8.10 -3.00
CA VAL A 64 -12.91 -8.29 -2.45
C VAL A 64 -13.78 -7.09 -2.80
N SER A 65 -15.06 -7.36 -3.08
CA SER A 65 -16.02 -6.31 -3.42
C SER A 65 -16.06 -5.24 -2.33
N GLY A 66 -15.79 -3.99 -2.70
CA GLY A 66 -15.78 -2.85 -1.77
C GLY A 66 -14.44 -2.55 -1.12
N ASN A 67 -13.37 -3.29 -1.41
CA ASN A 67 -12.03 -2.96 -0.92
C ASN A 67 -11.25 -2.02 -1.86
N ARG A 68 -11.56 -2.03 -3.17
CA ARG A 68 -10.75 -1.33 -4.18
C ARG A 68 -11.54 -0.82 -5.38
N ASP A 69 -11.00 0.19 -6.04
CA ASP A 69 -11.45 0.67 -7.35
C ASP A 69 -10.67 -0.06 -8.46
N GLU A 70 -11.35 -0.99 -9.13
CA GLU A 70 -10.77 -1.78 -10.23
C GLU A 70 -10.27 -0.94 -11.41
N SER A 71 -10.78 0.29 -11.59
CA SER A 71 -10.34 1.17 -12.67
C SER A 71 -8.96 1.78 -12.42
N LEU A 72 -8.51 1.77 -11.17
CA LEU A 72 -7.23 2.31 -10.73
C LEU A 72 -6.13 1.25 -10.61
N ILE A 73 -6.47 -0.02 -10.80
CA ILE A 73 -5.52 -1.13 -10.73
C ILE A 73 -4.81 -1.31 -12.07
N TYR A 74 -3.47 -1.34 -12.04
CA TYR A 74 -2.69 -1.58 -13.24
C TYR A 74 -2.94 -2.99 -13.77
N ARG A 75 -3.30 -3.08 -15.05
CA ARG A 75 -3.42 -4.34 -15.77
C ARG A 75 -2.56 -4.29 -17.02
N PRO A 76 -1.51 -5.13 -17.14
CA PRO A 76 -0.72 -5.17 -18.36
C PRO A 76 -1.60 -5.61 -19.52
N TYR A 77 -1.47 -4.92 -20.65
CA TYR A 77 -2.23 -5.19 -21.85
C TYR A 77 -1.89 -6.61 -22.35
N GLY A 78 -2.84 -7.55 -22.26
CA GLY A 78 -2.69 -8.92 -22.77
C GLY A 78 -3.03 -10.06 -21.81
N ILE A 79 -3.33 -9.78 -20.53
CA ILE A 79 -3.78 -10.82 -19.60
C ILE A 79 -5.28 -10.64 -19.33
N SER A 80 -6.09 -11.32 -20.13
CA SER A 80 -7.47 -11.64 -19.71
C SER A 80 -7.36 -12.63 -18.55
N LYS A 81 -7.80 -12.25 -17.34
CA LYS A 81 -7.94 -13.20 -16.23
C LYS A 81 -9.00 -14.22 -16.70
N LYS A 82 -8.54 -15.42 -17.06
CA LYS A 82 -9.41 -16.59 -17.26
C LYS A 82 -10.06 -16.99 -15.94
#